data_AF-A0A1M4SDQ8-F1
#
_entry.id   AF-A0A1M4SDQ8-F1
#
_cell.length_a   1.000
_cell.length_b   1.000
_cell.length_c   1.000
_cell.angle_alpha   90.00
_cell.angle_beta   90.00
_cell.angle_gamma   90.00
#
_symmetry.space_group_name_H-M   'P 1'
#
loop_
_entity.id
_entity.type
_entity.pdbx_description
1 polymer ?
#
loop_
_entity_poly.entity_id
_entity_poly.type
_entity_poly.pdbx_seq_one_letter_code
_entity_poly.pdbx_strand_id
1 'polypeptide(L)' 'MTLIKGNKALASHLGVTDVTICNWKRAGRLRYNQIGATIFYDTENLFAERKINNPRKK' A
#
# COMPACT_ATOMS: atom_id res chain seq x y z
N MET A 1 11.04 -3.84 -10.14
CA MET A 1 9.76 -3.10 -10.21
C MET A 1 8.61 -3.97 -10.70
N THR A 2 7.89 -4.62 -9.77
CA THR A 2 6.64 -5.32 -10.09
C THR A 2 5.46 -4.40 -9.77
N LEU A 3 4.78 -3.96 -10.81
CA LEU A 3 3.59 -3.09 -10.73
C LEU A 3 2.32 -3.93 -10.78
N ILE A 4 1.52 -3.84 -9.72
CA ILE A 4 0.26 -4.57 -9.59
C ILE A 4 -0.92 -3.65 -9.87
N LYS A 5 -1.79 -4.06 -10.79
CA LYS A 5 -2.99 -3.33 -11.18
C LYS A 5 -4.16 -3.68 -10.26
N GLY A 6 -4.53 -2.73 -9.40
CA GLY A 6 -5.75 -2.75 -8.61
C GLY A 6 -5.69 -3.56 -7.31
N ASN A 7 -6.69 -3.33 -6.45
CA ASN A 7 -6.71 -3.86 -5.08
C ASN A 7 -6.82 -5.38 -5.04
N LYS A 8 -7.60 -5.98 -5.95
CA LYS A 8 -7.79 -7.43 -6.01
C LYS A 8 -6.50 -8.17 -6.35
N ALA A 9 -5.77 -7.69 -7.34
CA ALA A 9 -4.50 -8.31 -7.72
C ALA A 9 -3.45 -8.16 -6.61
N LEU A 10 -3.42 -7.01 -5.92
CA LEU A 10 -2.52 -6.80 -4.79
C LEU A 10 -2.87 -7.72 -3.62
N ALA A 11 -4.17 -7.89 -3.34
CA ALA A 11 -4.67 -8.78 -2.30
C ALA A 11 -4.23 -10.23 -2.56
N SER A 12 -4.42 -10.72 -3.79
CA SER A 12 -3.95 -12.06 -4.19
C SER A 12 -2.44 -12.22 -4.08
N HIS A 13 -1.66 -11.20 -4.47
CA HIS A 13 -0.20 -11.26 -4.38
C HIS A 13 0.31 -11.32 -2.93
N LEU A 14 -0.34 -10.61 -2.01
CA LEU A 14 0.04 -10.57 -0.60
C LEU A 14 -0.62 -11.66 0.24
N GLY A 15 -1.52 -12.47 -0.35
CA GLY A 15 -2.30 -13.47 0.39
C GLY A 15 -3.28 -12.87 1.39
N VAL A 16 -3.78 -11.66 1.14
CA VAL A 16 -4.76 -10.96 2.01
C VAL A 16 -6.08 -10.73 1.28
N THR A 17 -7.09 -10.24 1.99
CA THR A 17 -8.37 -9.85 1.39
C THR A 17 -8.30 -8.46 0.75
N ASP A 18 -9.12 -8.21 -0.26
CA ASP A 18 -9.25 -6.89 -0.90
C ASP A 18 -9.73 -5.81 0.09
N VAL A 19 -10.55 -6.21 1.08
CA VAL A 19 -10.96 -5.35 2.20
C VAL A 19 -9.76 -4.85 2.99
N THR A 20 -8.76 -5.71 3.21
CA THR A 20 -7.51 -5.34 3.92
C THR A 20 -6.75 -4.26 3.13
N ILE A 21 -6.63 -4.43 1.82
CA ILE A 21 -6.00 -3.44 0.94
C ILE A 21 -6.77 -2.11 0.96
N CYS A 22 -8.11 -2.16 0.89
CA CYS A 22 -8.96 -0.98 0.99
C CYS A 22 -8.75 -0.23 2.32
N ASN A 23 -8.65 -0.97 3.44
CA ASN A 23 -8.40 -0.38 4.75
C ASN A 23 -7.02 0.27 4.83
N TRP A 24 -5.98 -0.38 4.33
CA TRP A 24 -4.63 0.20 4.29
C TRP A 24 -4.55 1.45 3.40
N LYS A 25 -5.23 1.42 2.25
CA LYS A 25 -5.37 2.59 1.37
C LYS A 25 -6.08 3.74 2.09
N ARG A 26 -7.23 3.48 2.72
CA ARG A 26 -8.00 4.49 3.48
C ARG A 26 -7.21 5.06 4.66
N ALA A 27 -6.38 4.24 5.29
CA ALA A 27 -5.47 4.66 6.36
C ALA A 27 -4.20 5.37 5.86
N GLY A 28 -4.05 5.61 4.55
CA GLY A 28 -2.87 6.27 3.98
C GLY A 28 -1.58 5.46 4.12
N ARG A 29 -1.66 4.14 4.30
CA ARG A 29 -0.50 3.26 4.55
C ARG A 29 0.14 2.75 3.26
N LEU A 30 -0.59 2.79 2.15
CA LEU A 30 -0.13 2.31 0.85
C LEU A 30 0.30 3.46 -0.06
N ARG A 31 1.41 3.27 -0.75
CA ARG A 31 1.82 4.10 -1.88
C ARG A 31 1.21 3.50 -3.14
N TYR A 32 0.57 4.34 -3.94
CA TYR A 32 -0.06 3.93 -5.19
C TYR A 32 -0.05 5.06 -6.20
N ASN A 33 -0.02 4.70 -7.47
CA ASN A 33 -0.19 5.61 -8.59
C ASN A 33 -1.59 5.39 -9.19
N GLN A 34 -2.35 6.46 -9.37
CA GLN A 34 -3.67 6.39 -9.98
C GLN A 34 -3.63 7.01 -11.38
N ILE A 35 -4.07 6.25 -12.39
CA ILE A 35 -4.20 6.71 -13.78
C ILE A 35 -5.66 6.52 -14.17
N GLY A 36 -6.39 7.64 -14.26
CA GLY A 36 -7.84 7.63 -14.41
C GLY A 36 -8.53 6.90 -13.24
N ALA A 37 -9.34 5.89 -13.56
CA ALA A 37 -10.02 5.05 -12.57
C ALA A 37 -9.17 3.86 -12.07
N THR A 38 -7.98 3.67 -12.63
CA THR A 38 -7.14 2.50 -12.32
C THR A 38 -6.06 2.85 -11.31
N ILE A 39 -5.87 1.99 -10.31
CA ILE A 39 -4.83 2.10 -9.29
C ILE A 39 -3.72 1.10 -9.58
N PHE A 40 -2.49 1.54 -9.44
CA PHE A 40 -1.28 0.75 -9.61
C PHE A 40 -0.44 0.81 -8.33
N TYR A 41 -0.01 -0.36 -7.87
CA TYR A 41 0.81 -0.50 -6.67
C TYR A 41 2.21 -0.95 -7.06
N ASP A 42 3.22 -0.26 -6.55
CA ASP A 42 4.60 -0.72 -6.61
C ASP A 42 4.85 -1.62 -5.40
N THR A 43 5.15 -2.89 -5.65
CA THR A 43 5.40 -3.88 -4.59
C THR A 43 6.71 -3.64 -3.84
N GLU A 44 7.71 -3.03 -4.49
CA GLU A 44 9.00 -2.74 -3.87
C GLU A 44 8.91 -1.57 -2.89
N ASN A 45 7.98 -0.63 -3.14
CA ASN A 45 7.75 0.56 -2.31
C ASN A 45 6.30 0.64 -1.83
N LEU A 46 5.71 -0.50 -1.46
CA LEU A 46 4.26 -0.58 -1.22
C LEU A 46 3.79 0.24 -0.02
N PHE A 47 4.55 0.23 1.06
CA PHE A 47 4.16 0.88 2.31
C PHE A 47 4.80 2.26 2.45
N ALA A 48 4.00 3.24 2.87
CA ALA A 48 4.54 4.53 3.28
C ALA A 48 5.40 4.34 4.54
N GLU A 49 6.66 4.76 4.50
CA GLU A 49 7.52 4.73 5.67
C GLU A 49 6.84 5.48 6.82
N ARG A 50 6.51 4.78 7.90
CA ARG A 50 6.26 5.45 9.17
C ARG A 50 7.58 6.09 9.57
N LYS A 51 7.68 7.41 9.53
CA LYS A 51 8.68 8.11 10.33
C LYS A 51 8.42 7.74 11.78
N ILE A 52 9.16 6.77 12.30
CA ILE A 52 9.21 6.51 13.74
C ILE A 52 10.03 7.68 14.31
N ASN A 53 9.39 8.83 14.51
CA ASN A 53 9.96 9.88 15.35
C ASN A 53 9.92 9.34 16.78
N ASN A 54 10.94 8.57 17.15
CA ASN A 54 11.22 8.26 18.54
C ASN A 54 12.49 8.99 18.96
N PRO A 55 12.33 10.04 19.76
CA PRO A 55 13.27 10.26 20.83
C PRO A 55 12.49 10.26 22.15
N ARG A 56 12.05 9.07 22.61
CA ARG A 56 12.15 8.82 24.04
C ARG A 56 13.64 8.73 24.38
N LYS A 57 14.28 9.88 24.59
CA LYS A 57 15.50 9.96 25.39
C LYS A 57 15.12 10.54 26.75
N LYS A 58 15.24 9.65 27.73
CA LYS A 58 15.39 9.82 29.18
C LYS A 58 15.44 11.24 29.72
#